data_AF-A0A9X3PX82-F1
#
_entry.id   AF-A0A9X3PX82-F1
#
_cell.length_a   1.000
_cell.length_b   1.000
_cell.length_c   1.000
_cell.angle_alpha   90.00
_cell.angle_beta   90.00
_cell.angle_gamma   90.00
#
_symmetry.space_group_name_H-M   'P 1'
#
loop_
_entity.id
_entity.type
_entity.pdbx_description
1 polymer ?
#
loop_
_entity_poly.entity_id
_entity_poly.type
_entity_poly.pdbx_seq_one_letter_code
_entity_poly.pdbx_strand_id
1 'polypeptide(L)' 'GDALFKRGFRKVGTEAPLRENLAAGILRLCGWTGKEPLLDPMCGGGTLLVEAAQMAQRVAPGLGRRFAFERLHRFD' A
#
# COMPACT_ATOMS: atom_id res chain seq x y z
N GLY A 1 -2.45 -12.92 11.80
CA GLY A 1 -1.53 -11.80 11.56
C GLY A 1 -2.33 -10.58 11.18
N ASP A 2 -1.70 -9.42 11.04
CA ASP A 2 -2.41 -8.19 10.68
C ASP A 2 -3.04 -8.25 9.28
N ALA A 3 -4.14 -7.52 9.06
CA ALA A 3 -4.76 -7.38 7.74
C ALA A 3 -3.77 -6.84 6.70
N LEU A 4 -3.84 -7.34 5.45
CA LEU A 4 -2.82 -7.06 4.42
C LEU A 4 -2.72 -5.58 4.01
N PHE A 5 -3.82 -4.82 4.12
CA PHE A 5 -3.79 -3.39 3.83
C PHE A 5 -2.85 -2.63 4.78
N LYS A 6 -2.58 -3.13 6.00
CA LYS A 6 -1.53 -2.58 6.85
C LYS A 6 -0.15 -2.94 6.26
N ARG A 7 0.42 -2.06 5.43
CA ARG A 7 1.71 -2.27 4.73
C ARG A 7 2.95 -2.04 5.61
N GLY A 8 2.78 -1.40 6.78
CA GLY A 8 3.87 -1.12 7.72
C GLY A 8 4.47 0.29 7.63
N PHE A 9 4.13 1.08 6.59
CA PHE A 9 4.61 2.47 6.48
C PHE A 9 3.74 3.48 7.24
N ARG A 10 2.45 3.18 7.47
CA ARG A 10 1.53 4.09 8.16
C ARG A 10 1.73 3.99 9.67
N LYS A 11 2.31 5.03 10.27
CA LYS A 11 2.53 5.15 11.72
C LYS A 11 1.40 5.84 12.47
N VAL A 12 0.73 6.80 11.84
CA VAL A 12 -0.38 7.58 12.41
C VAL A 12 -1.56 7.55 11.45
N GLY A 13 -2.76 7.26 11.96
CA GLY A 13 -3.99 7.32 11.18
C GLY A 13 -4.53 8.75 11.14
N THR A 14 -4.89 9.24 9.96
CA THR A 14 -5.78 10.40 9.81
C THR A 14 -7.22 9.97 10.01
N GLU A 15 -8.17 10.92 10.10
CA GLU A 15 -9.60 10.60 10.11
C GLU A 15 -10.01 9.93 8.79
N ALA A 16 -10.82 8.86 8.87
CA ALA A 16 -11.35 8.09 7.75
C ALA A 16 -10.34 7.80 6.60
N PRO A 17 -9.19 7.15 6.86
CA PRO A 17 -8.16 6.98 5.85
C PRO A 17 -8.57 5.93 4.80
N LEU A 18 -8.32 6.24 3.52
CA LEU A 18 -8.41 5.27 2.44
C LEU A 18 -7.51 4.07 2.73
N ARG A 19 -8.04 2.85 2.61
CA ARG A 19 -7.26 1.61 2.77
C ARG A 19 -6.27 1.45 1.61
N GLU A 20 -5.06 1.01 1.93
CA GLU A 20 -3.94 0.83 1.01
C GLU A 20 -4.25 -0.13 -0.14
N ASN A 21 -4.93 -1.24 0.15
CA ASN A 21 -5.33 -2.19 -0.88
C ASN A 21 -6.37 -1.62 -1.86
N LEU A 22 -7.28 -0.76 -1.37
CA LEU A 22 -8.27 -0.09 -2.21
C LEU A 22 -7.59 0.95 -3.12
N ALA A 23 -6.67 1.74 -2.57
CA ALA A 23 -5.84 2.66 -3.36
C ALA A 23 -5.07 1.94 -4.49
N ALA A 24 -4.41 0.82 -4.17
CA ALA A 24 -3.70 0.00 -5.16
C ALA A 24 -4.64 -0.63 -6.21
N GLY A 25 -5.90 -0.88 -5.86
CA GLY A 25 -6.95 -1.34 -6.76
C GLY A 25 -7.41 -0.23 -7.71
N ILE A 26 -7.66 0.97 -7.19
CA ILE A 26 -8.04 2.16 -7.98
C ILE A 26 -6.98 2.46 -9.04
N LEU A 27 -5.70 2.46 -8.66
CA LEU A 27 -4.59 2.69 -9.60
C LEU A 27 -4.53 1.66 -10.73
N ARG A 28 -4.85 0.39 -10.44
CA ARG A 28 -4.94 -0.66 -11.46
C ARG A 28 -6.16 -0.46 -12.36
N LEU A 29 -7.30 -0.09 -11.79
CA LEU A 29 -8.55 0.12 -12.52
C LEU A 29 -8.50 1.34 -13.44
N CYS A 30 -7.78 2.40 -13.05
CA CYS A 30 -7.57 3.56 -13.92
C CYS A 30 -6.51 3.33 -15.01
N GLY A 31 -5.86 2.16 -15.03
CA GLY A 31 -4.86 1.80 -16.02
C GLY A 31 -3.53 2.53 -15.86
N TRP A 32 -3.28 3.16 -14.70
CA TRP A 32 -2.04 3.89 -14.47
C TRP A 32 -0.83 2.95 -14.45
N THR A 33 0.18 3.25 -15.26
CA THR A 33 1.33 2.34 -15.46
C THR A 33 2.60 2.72 -14.72
N GLY A 34 2.60 3.87 -14.03
CA GLY A 34 3.80 4.42 -13.41
C GLY A 34 4.74 5.15 -14.36
N LYS A 35 4.38 5.29 -15.64
CA LYS A 35 5.18 6.00 -16.66
C LYS A 35 4.77 7.46 -16.81
N GLU A 36 3.49 7.73 -16.57
CA GLU A 36 2.89 9.06 -16.63
C GLU A 36 2.80 9.72 -15.24
N PRO A 37 2.89 11.07 -15.15
CA PRO A 37 2.69 11.79 -13.90
C PRO A 37 1.33 11.48 -13.28
N LEU A 38 1.28 11.34 -11.96
CA LEU A 38 0.06 11.16 -11.18
C LEU A 38 -0.15 12.37 -10.26
N LEU A 39 -1.34 12.95 -10.28
CA LEU A 39 -1.73 14.06 -9.40
C LEU A 39 -2.98 13.68 -8.61
N ASP A 40 -2.90 13.83 -7.29
CA ASP A 40 -4.05 13.76 -6.39
C ASP A 40 -4.21 15.13 -5.68
N PRO A 41 -5.15 15.98 -6.12
CA PRO A 41 -5.32 17.33 -5.59
C PRO A 41 -5.97 17.35 -4.19
N MET A 42 -6.47 16.21 -3.71
CA MET A 42 -7.15 16.08 -2.41
C MET A 42 -6.56 14.89 -1.64
N CYS A 43 -5.23 14.79 -1.64
CA CYS A 43 -4.53 13.56 -1.26
C CYS A 43 -4.71 13.15 0.21
N GLY A 44 -5.19 14.03 1.08
CA GLY A 44 -5.42 13.75 2.49
C GLY A 44 -4.20 13.10 3.14
N GLY A 45 -4.35 11.87 3.63
CA GLY A 45 -3.26 11.07 4.21
C GLY A 45 -2.25 10.48 3.20
N GLY A 46 -2.35 10.82 1.93
CA GLY A 46 -1.41 10.44 0.86
C GLY A 46 -1.46 8.97 0.43
N THR A 47 -2.46 8.18 0.86
CA THR A 47 -2.49 6.73 0.60
C THR A 47 -2.35 6.40 -0.89
N LEU A 48 -3.07 7.12 -1.76
CA LEU A 48 -3.06 6.86 -3.20
C LEU A 48 -1.68 7.10 -3.80
N LEU A 49 -1.03 8.21 -3.43
CA LEU A 49 0.31 8.57 -3.91
C LEU A 49 1.39 7.63 -3.39
N VAL A 50 1.28 7.15 -2.14
CA VAL A 50 2.23 6.19 -1.58
C VAL A 50 2.13 4.83 -2.26
N GLU A 51 0.91 4.32 -2.49
CA GLU A 51 0.72 3.06 -3.24
C GLU A 51 1.19 3.20 -4.69
N ALA A 52 0.96 4.37 -5.32
CA ALA A 52 1.46 4.66 -6.66
C ALA A 52 2.99 4.64 -6.71
N ALA A 53 3.66 5.32 -5.79
CA ALA A 53 5.12 5.34 -5.71
C ALA A 53 5.71 3.93 -5.51
N GLN A 54 5.11 3.12 -4.63
CA GLN A 54 5.54 1.73 -4.43
C GLN A 54 5.32 0.87 -5.67
N MET A 55 4.18 1.03 -6.36
CA MET A 55 3.89 0.32 -7.61
C MET A 55 4.89 0.69 -8.72
N ALA A 56 5.19 1.98 -8.91
CA ALA A 56 6.15 2.44 -9.90
C ALA A 56 7.57 1.91 -9.63
N GLN A 57 7.97 1.86 -8.36
CA GLN A 57 9.27 1.33 -7.92
C GLN A 57 9.30 -0.19 -7.76
N ARG A 58 8.21 -0.89 -8.08
CA ARG A 58 8.06 -2.35 -7.93
C ARG A 58 8.37 -2.85 -6.51
N VAL A 59 8.05 -2.04 -5.50
CA VAL A 59 8.22 -2.40 -4.09
C VAL A 59 7.15 -3.41 -3.72
N ALA A 60 7.57 -4.53 -3.15
CA ALA A 60 6.64 -5.55 -2.67
C ALA A 60 5.77 -4.98 -1.53
N PRO A 61 4.43 -5.10 -1.57
CA PRO A 61 3.55 -4.55 -0.53
C PRO A 61 3.78 -5.17 0.87
N GLY A 62 4.44 -6.33 0.92
CA GLY A 62 4.80 -7.02 2.15
C GLY A 62 6.14 -6.60 2.75
N LEU A 63 6.95 -5.78 2.07
CA LEU A 63 8.36 -5.55 2.41
C LEU A 63 8.56 -4.96 3.82
N GLY A 64 7.63 -4.12 4.27
CA GLY A 64 7.71 -3.40 5.55
C GLY A 64 6.94 -4.05 6.71
N ARG A 65 6.51 -5.30 6.59
CA ARG A 65 5.64 -5.95 7.59
C ARG A 65 6.03 -7.39 7.90
N ARG A 66 5.43 -7.93 8.97
CA ARG A 66 5.49 -9.35 9.32
C ARG A 66 4.22 -10.10 8.90
N PHE A 67 4.36 -11.40 8.73
CA PHE A 67 3.28 -12.33 8.43
C PHE A 67 3.13 -13.35 9.56
N ALA A 68 1.90 -13.79 9.82
CA ALA A 68 1.69 -14.74 10.93
C ALA A 68 2.30 -16.11 10.70
N PHE A 69 2.46 -16.52 9.43
CA PHE A 69 3.07 -17.81 9.10
C PHE A 69 4.56 -17.85 9.46
N GLU A 70 5.24 -16.70 9.58
CA GLU A 70 6.66 -16.62 9.97
C GLU A 70 6.94 -17.19 11.38
N ARG A 71 5.88 -17.42 12.16
CA ARG A 71 5.96 -17.96 13.54
C ARG A 71 5.62 -19.45 13.63
N LEU A 72 5.35 -20.12 12.51
CA LEU A 72 5.04 -21.54 12.49
C LEU A 72 6.32 -22.36 12.70
N HIS A 73 6.23 -23.46 13.45
CA HIS A 73 7.40 -24.32 13.75
C HIS A 73 8.09 -24.93 12.52
N ARG A 74 7.40 -25.00 11.38
CA ARG A 74 7.92 -25.56 10.11
C ARG A 74 8.09 -24.49 9.03
N PHE A 75 8.16 -23.22 9.43
CA PHE A 75 8.50 -22.14 8.52
C PHE A 75 10.01 -22.08 8.38
N ASP A 76 10.49 -22.18 7.14
CA ASP A 76 11.91 -22.11 6.76
C ASP A 76 12.28 -20.65 6.39
#